data_AF-A0A2Z6NXR9-F1
#
_entry.id   AF-A0A2Z6NXR9-F1
#
_cell.length_a   1.000
_cell.length_b   1.000
_cell.length_c   1.000
_cell.angle_alpha   90.00
_cell.angle_beta   90.00
_cell.angle_gamma   90.00
#
_symmetry.space_group_name_H-M   'P 1'
#
loop_
_entity.id
_entity.type
_entity.pdbx_description
1 polymer ?
#
loop_
_entity_poly.entity_id
_entity_poly.type
_entity_poly.pdbx_seq_one_letter_code
_entity_poly.pdbx_strand_id
1 'polypeptide(L)'
;MKRASTFVRYGCNDLEEWIRFAVERNVEEIDLCLSEDNHLSAPNDGSFYVFPCDTFDFNSTLKCLRLAHCVLAPLKSCNYGFSMLATLELFKVDLKSEEHIRILLSSCDNLETLSFSDCYNMDYLKLEHSFCKKLKYLKVNLCRQLKGIMLKCNILETLEYVGNKIVFLFDAPMLKSFFGRVSESVPCHGENWLVCKLSTDLPQLENLFLECCCIVSVYTL
;
A
#
# COMPACT_ATOMS: atom_id res chain seq x y z
N MET A 1 7.75 -23.29 -2.75
CA MET A 1 7.79 -21.83 -2.66
C MET A 1 8.99 -21.43 -1.81
N LYS A 2 9.84 -20.53 -2.29
CA LYS A 2 11.02 -20.07 -1.55
C LYS A 2 10.70 -18.75 -0.85
N ARG A 3 10.79 -18.69 0.47
CA ARG A 3 10.51 -17.50 1.29
C ARG A 3 11.75 -17.10 2.08
N ALA A 4 12.02 -15.81 2.13
CA ALA A 4 13.00 -15.20 3.00
C ALA A 4 12.30 -14.15 3.86
N SER A 5 12.53 -14.17 5.17
CA SER A 5 11.96 -13.21 6.10
C SER A 5 13.02 -12.78 7.09
N THR A 6 13.10 -11.49 7.37
CA THR A 6 14.05 -10.98 8.35
C THR A 6 13.48 -9.80 9.11
N PHE A 7 13.90 -9.72 10.37
CA PHE A 7 13.61 -8.62 11.28
C PHE A 7 14.95 -8.05 11.72
N VAL A 8 15.24 -6.83 11.29
CA VAL A 8 16.57 -6.24 11.44
C VAL A 8 16.46 -4.89 12.13
N ARG A 9 17.36 -4.66 13.10
CA ARG A 9 17.55 -3.34 13.72
C ARG A 9 18.29 -2.43 12.74
N TYR A 10 17.91 -1.15 12.71
CA TYR A 10 18.63 -0.14 11.95
C TYR A 10 20.15 -0.16 12.22
N GLY A 11 20.96 -0.11 11.15
CA GLY A 11 22.42 -0.09 11.23
C GLY A 11 23.12 -1.45 11.10
N CYS A 12 22.40 -2.52 10.71
CA CYS A 12 23.02 -3.81 10.39
C CYS A 12 23.62 -3.79 8.98
N ASN A 13 24.96 -3.92 8.90
CA ASN A 13 25.69 -3.92 7.62
C ASN A 13 25.40 -5.16 6.75
N ASP A 14 24.78 -6.20 7.31
CA ASP A 14 24.57 -7.48 6.62
C ASP A 14 23.23 -7.53 5.86
N LEU A 15 22.40 -6.47 5.92
CA LEU A 15 21.08 -6.46 5.29
C LEU A 15 21.19 -6.53 3.76
N GLU A 16 22.11 -5.77 3.15
CA GLU A 16 22.33 -5.81 1.70
C GLU A 16 22.82 -7.19 1.25
N GLU A 17 23.73 -7.80 2.02
CA GLU A 17 24.19 -9.16 1.74
C GLU A 17 23.05 -10.18 1.87
N TRP A 18 22.16 -10.02 2.84
CA TRP A 18 20.99 -10.87 3.00
C TRP A 18 20.02 -10.74 1.83
N ILE A 19 19.74 -9.51 1.38
CA ILE A 19 18.88 -9.26 0.21
C ILE A 19 19.50 -9.89 -1.03
N ARG A 20 20.80 -9.62 -1.27
CA ARG A 20 21.54 -10.20 -2.39
C ARG A 20 21.51 -11.73 -2.35
N PHE A 21 21.73 -12.32 -1.18
CA PHE A 21 21.64 -13.77 -1.00
C PHE A 21 20.24 -14.31 -1.32
N ALA A 22 19.17 -13.63 -0.89
CA ALA A 22 17.80 -14.02 -1.22
C ALA A 22 17.53 -13.96 -2.73
N VAL A 23 18.00 -12.91 -3.40
CA VAL A 23 17.90 -12.75 -4.86
C VAL A 23 18.68 -13.85 -5.59
N GLU A 24 19.94 -14.10 -5.21
CA GLU A 24 20.78 -15.16 -5.79
C GLU A 24 20.13 -16.56 -5.64
N ARG A 25 19.32 -16.76 -4.61
CA ARG A 25 18.58 -18.02 -4.39
C ARG A 25 17.24 -18.10 -5.13
N ASN A 26 16.88 -17.10 -5.93
CA ASN A 26 15.59 -17.01 -6.62
C ASN A 26 14.42 -17.18 -5.64
N VAL A 27 14.46 -16.39 -4.56
CA VAL A 27 13.37 -16.35 -3.58
C VAL A 27 12.11 -15.79 -4.26
N GLU A 28 10.96 -16.37 -3.92
CA GLU A 28 9.66 -15.96 -4.45
C GLU A 28 8.91 -15.05 -3.47
N GLU A 29 9.25 -15.06 -2.18
CA GLU A 29 8.66 -14.18 -1.17
C GLU A 29 9.72 -13.53 -0.30
N ILE A 30 9.70 -12.20 -0.23
CA ILE A 30 10.52 -11.42 0.69
C ILE A 30 9.62 -10.70 1.68
N ASP A 31 9.93 -10.83 2.96
CA ASP A 31 9.25 -10.17 4.06
C ASP A 31 10.30 -9.47 4.93
N LEU A 32 10.38 -8.15 4.80
CA LEU A 32 11.41 -7.33 5.43
C LEU A 32 10.74 -6.35 6.39
N CYS A 33 11.05 -6.49 7.68
CA CYS A 33 10.59 -5.57 8.72
C CYS A 33 11.78 -4.95 9.44
N LEU A 34 11.96 -3.63 9.27
CA LEU A 34 13.04 -2.89 9.90
C LEU A 34 12.52 -2.18 11.15
N SER A 35 12.65 -2.80 12.32
CA SER A 35 12.10 -2.19 13.53
C SER A 35 12.88 -0.97 13.99
N GLU A 36 12.16 0.10 14.29
CA GLU A 36 12.61 1.13 15.22
C GLU A 36 12.41 0.60 16.64
N ASP A 37 13.47 0.06 17.25
CA ASP A 37 13.48 -0.08 18.71
C ASP A 37 13.45 1.33 19.31
N ASN A 38 12.26 1.71 19.79
CA ASN A 38 11.88 2.96 20.45
C ASN A 38 11.11 3.96 19.59
N HIS A 39 9.78 3.78 19.62
CA HIS A 39 8.76 4.82 19.72
C HIS A 39 9.08 6.24 19.20
N LEU A 40 8.37 6.63 18.14
CA LEU A 40 7.91 8.00 17.84
C LEU A 40 8.93 9.01 17.28
N SER A 41 10.18 8.65 17.06
CA SER A 41 11.15 9.54 16.42
C SER A 41 11.84 8.82 15.26
N ALA A 42 11.78 9.47 14.09
CA ALA A 42 12.62 9.15 12.94
C ALA A 42 14.08 8.94 13.40
N PRO A 43 14.89 8.14 12.68
CA PRO A 43 16.28 7.89 13.02
C PRO A 43 17.01 9.19 13.40
N ASN A 44 17.97 9.13 14.33
CA ASN A 44 18.70 10.31 14.82
C ASN A 44 19.43 11.10 13.69
N ASP A 45 19.53 10.53 12.48
CA ASP A 45 20.01 11.19 11.25
C ASP A 45 18.93 11.50 10.20
N GLY A 46 17.67 11.11 10.45
CA GLY A 46 16.51 11.29 9.58
C GLY A 46 16.44 10.36 8.35
N SER A 47 17.36 9.40 8.19
CA SER A 47 17.43 8.52 7.02
C SER A 47 16.87 7.11 7.29
N PHE A 48 15.64 6.88 6.83
CA PHE A 48 15.11 5.52 6.71
C PHE A 48 15.93 4.71 5.69
N TYR A 49 16.09 3.39 5.90
CA TYR A 49 16.78 2.52 4.95
C TYR A 49 16.07 2.53 3.60
N VAL A 50 16.82 2.71 2.51
CA VAL A 50 16.26 2.70 1.15
C VAL A 50 16.31 1.29 0.60
N PHE A 51 15.14 0.72 0.34
CA PHE A 51 15.05 -0.61 -0.24
C PHE A 51 15.71 -0.65 -1.64
N PRO A 52 16.63 -1.59 -1.89
CA PRO A 52 17.46 -1.59 -3.09
C PRO A 52 16.73 -2.24 -4.27
N CYS A 53 15.76 -1.52 -4.84
CA CYS A 53 14.96 -1.99 -5.98
C CYS A 53 15.81 -2.42 -7.18
N ASP A 54 16.98 -1.82 -7.36
CA ASP A 54 17.95 -2.09 -8.42
C ASP A 54 18.68 -3.43 -8.29
N THR A 55 18.59 -4.09 -7.12
CA THR A 55 19.12 -5.45 -6.93
C THR A 55 18.27 -6.50 -7.66
N PHE A 56 17.03 -6.18 -8.04
CA PHE A 56 16.11 -7.10 -8.72
C PHE A 56 16.14 -6.88 -10.23
N ASP A 57 16.68 -7.86 -10.96
CA ASP A 57 16.74 -7.85 -12.42
C ASP A 57 15.50 -8.49 -13.07
N PHE A 58 15.47 -8.51 -14.40
CA PHE A 58 14.38 -9.10 -15.18
C PHE A 58 14.18 -10.61 -15.00
N ASN A 59 15.14 -11.33 -14.39
CA ASN A 59 15.05 -12.75 -14.07
C ASN A 59 14.50 -13.02 -12.67
N SER A 60 14.24 -11.97 -11.89
CA SER A 60 13.65 -12.06 -10.56
C SER A 60 12.38 -12.91 -10.56
N THR A 61 12.36 -13.92 -9.69
CA THR A 61 11.20 -14.80 -9.48
C THR A 61 10.27 -14.31 -8.37
N LEU A 62 10.46 -13.07 -7.90
CA LEU A 62 9.76 -12.52 -6.75
C LEU A 62 8.26 -12.36 -7.05
N LYS A 63 7.43 -13.04 -6.25
CA LYS A 63 5.96 -13.05 -6.33
C LYS A 63 5.31 -12.28 -5.18
N CYS A 64 5.96 -12.23 -4.01
CA CYS A 64 5.45 -11.51 -2.85
C CYS A 64 6.55 -10.64 -2.25
N LEU A 65 6.23 -9.36 -2.04
CA LEU A 65 7.09 -8.40 -1.36
C LEU A 65 6.31 -7.74 -0.23
N ARG A 66 6.76 -7.95 1.00
CA ARG A 66 6.27 -7.27 2.19
C ARG A 66 7.38 -6.42 2.75
N LEU A 67 7.13 -5.12 2.86
CA LEU A 67 8.10 -4.15 3.39
C LEU A 67 7.48 -3.40 4.55
N ALA A 68 8.23 -3.29 5.64
CA ALA A 68 7.84 -2.49 6.77
C ALA A 68 8.98 -1.57 7.23
N HIS A 69 8.62 -0.31 7.53
CA HIS A 69 9.52 0.69 8.12
C HIS A 69 10.76 0.99 7.26
N CYS A 70 10.57 1.31 5.98
CA CYS A 70 11.68 1.65 5.09
C CYS A 70 11.27 2.75 4.09
N VAL A 71 12.22 3.22 3.29
CA VAL A 71 11.94 4.00 2.08
C VAL A 71 11.78 3.05 0.91
N LEU A 72 10.78 3.31 0.06
CA LEU A 72 10.64 2.68 -1.24
C LEU A 72 10.63 3.75 -2.33
N ALA A 73 11.76 3.89 -3.03
CA ALA A 73 11.98 4.91 -4.04
C ALA A 73 12.60 4.31 -5.32
N PRO A 74 11.85 3.47 -6.07
CA PRO A 74 12.35 2.87 -7.30
C PRO A 74 12.66 3.93 -8.35
N LEU A 75 13.77 3.73 -9.06
CA LEU A 75 14.16 4.54 -10.21
C LEU A 75 13.68 3.86 -11.49
N LYS A 76 13.16 4.65 -12.43
CA LYS A 76 12.64 4.15 -13.72
C LYS A 76 13.67 3.32 -14.49
N SER A 77 14.95 3.66 -14.38
CA SER A 77 16.05 2.96 -15.05
C SER A 77 16.33 1.56 -14.52
N CYS A 78 15.82 1.19 -13.33
CA CYS A 78 16.19 -0.05 -12.64
C CYS A 78 14.97 -0.87 -12.20
N ASN A 79 13.76 -0.44 -12.53
CA ASN A 79 12.52 -1.05 -12.05
C ASN A 79 12.02 -2.14 -13.02
N TYR A 80 12.76 -3.25 -13.13
CA TYR A 80 12.41 -4.37 -14.04
C TYR A 80 12.13 -5.69 -13.32
N GLY A 81 12.59 -5.84 -12.07
CA GLY A 81 12.54 -7.11 -11.36
C GLY A 81 11.26 -7.43 -10.59
N PHE A 82 10.18 -6.68 -10.82
CA PHE A 82 8.88 -6.92 -10.18
C PHE A 82 7.80 -7.42 -11.15
N SER A 83 8.18 -7.86 -12.36
CA SER A 83 7.24 -8.37 -13.37
C SER A 83 6.43 -9.57 -12.89
N MET A 84 7.01 -10.44 -12.06
CA MET A 84 6.34 -11.61 -11.48
C MET A 84 5.58 -11.31 -10.18
N LEU A 85 5.65 -10.08 -9.67
CA LEU A 85 5.09 -9.71 -8.38
C LEU A 85 3.55 -9.79 -8.43
N ALA A 86 2.98 -10.65 -7.61
CA ALA A 86 1.54 -10.84 -7.45
C ALA A 86 1.00 -10.14 -6.19
N THR A 87 1.84 -9.96 -5.17
CA THR A 87 1.46 -9.33 -3.89
C THR A 87 2.50 -8.31 -3.47
N LEU A 88 2.04 -7.08 -3.20
CA LEU A 88 2.82 -6.01 -2.61
C LEU A 88 2.12 -5.48 -1.36
N GLU A 89 2.74 -5.63 -0.20
CA GLU A 89 2.22 -5.14 1.08
C GLU A 89 3.23 -4.20 1.72
N LEU A 90 2.80 -2.96 1.99
CA LEU A 90 3.66 -1.91 2.52
C LEU A 90 3.10 -1.41 3.85
N PHE A 91 3.93 -1.42 4.90
CA PHE A 91 3.58 -0.95 6.23
C PHE A 91 4.55 0.13 6.73
N LYS A 92 4.07 1.34 7.03
CA LYS A 92 4.92 2.45 7.47
C LYS A 92 6.11 2.72 6.54
N VAL A 93 5.86 2.59 5.24
CA VAL A 93 6.85 2.84 4.18
C VAL A 93 6.76 4.29 3.73
N ASP A 94 7.90 4.97 3.64
CA ASP A 94 8.04 6.28 3.00
C ASP A 94 8.16 6.09 1.49
N LEU A 95 7.14 6.52 0.74
CA LEU A 95 7.08 6.38 -0.72
C LEU A 95 7.78 7.52 -1.47
N LYS A 96 8.29 8.53 -0.75
CA LYS A 96 8.89 9.78 -1.25
C LYS A 96 7.99 10.68 -2.09
N SER A 97 7.21 10.12 -3.03
CA SER A 97 6.21 10.83 -3.82
C SER A 97 5.31 9.86 -4.59
N GLU A 98 4.19 10.36 -5.12
CA GLU A 98 3.29 9.61 -6.02
C GLU A 98 3.99 9.04 -7.26
N GLU A 99 5.03 9.73 -7.76
CA GLU A 99 5.75 9.30 -8.96
C GLU A 99 6.50 7.98 -8.72
N HIS A 100 7.04 7.75 -7.52
CA HIS A 100 7.70 6.51 -7.18
C HIS A 100 6.74 5.32 -7.15
N ILE A 101 5.48 5.54 -6.74
CA ILE A 101 4.43 4.52 -6.82
C ILE A 101 4.13 4.18 -8.29
N ARG A 102 3.99 5.21 -9.15
CA ARG A 102 3.76 5.01 -10.58
C ARG A 102 4.92 4.26 -11.24
N ILE A 103 6.16 4.63 -10.89
CA ILE A 103 7.35 3.91 -11.34
C ILE A 103 7.26 2.45 -10.90
N LEU A 104 7.08 2.18 -9.60
CA LEU A 104 6.98 0.82 -9.07
C LEU A 104 5.98 -0.04 -9.84
N LEU A 105 4.74 0.44 -9.92
CA LEU A 105 3.62 -0.28 -10.54
C LEU A 105 3.79 -0.45 -12.05
N SER A 106 4.57 0.40 -12.72
CA SER A 106 4.83 0.25 -14.16
C SER A 106 5.56 -1.05 -14.53
N SER A 107 6.18 -1.71 -13.56
CA SER A 107 6.87 -3.00 -13.75
C SER A 107 6.09 -4.21 -13.25
N CYS A 108 4.97 -4.00 -12.55
CA CYS A 108 4.26 -5.07 -11.84
C CYS A 108 3.13 -5.67 -12.69
N ASP A 109 3.47 -6.31 -13.81
CA ASP A 109 2.47 -6.82 -14.79
C ASP A 109 1.54 -7.90 -14.22
N ASN A 110 1.95 -8.60 -13.17
CA ASN A 110 1.20 -9.69 -12.55
C ASN A 110 0.57 -9.34 -11.20
N LEU A 111 0.57 -8.06 -10.80
CA LEU A 111 0.10 -7.67 -9.47
C LEU A 111 -1.39 -7.94 -9.29
N GLU A 112 -1.73 -8.76 -8.30
CA GLU A 112 -3.11 -9.13 -7.94
C GLU A 112 -3.58 -8.45 -6.66
N THR A 113 -2.66 -8.22 -5.72
CA THR A 113 -2.92 -7.66 -4.39
C THR A 113 -1.97 -6.50 -4.09
N LEU A 114 -2.53 -5.34 -3.77
CA LEU A 114 -1.78 -4.15 -3.36
C LEU A 114 -2.30 -3.65 -2.02
N SER A 115 -1.41 -3.50 -1.04
CA SER A 115 -1.74 -2.98 0.28
C SER A 115 -0.80 -1.87 0.74
N PHE A 116 -1.39 -0.77 1.21
CA PHE A 116 -0.71 0.31 1.92
C PHE A 116 -1.28 0.43 3.33
N SER A 117 -0.42 0.44 4.34
CA SER A 117 -0.80 0.62 5.73
C SER A 117 0.12 1.63 6.41
N ASP A 118 -0.40 2.74 6.92
CA ASP A 118 0.36 3.82 7.56
C ASP A 118 1.52 4.38 6.69
N CYS A 119 1.42 4.32 5.36
CA CYS A 119 2.45 4.84 4.45
C CYS A 119 2.48 6.39 4.42
N TYR A 120 3.65 6.93 4.08
CA TYR A 120 3.94 8.38 4.07
C TYR A 120 4.21 8.91 2.66
N ASN A 121 4.08 10.23 2.48
CA ASN A 121 4.39 10.96 1.24
C ASN A 121 3.57 10.50 0.01
N MET A 122 2.29 10.24 0.25
CA MET A 122 1.29 9.88 -0.76
C MET A 122 0.02 10.73 -0.57
N ASP A 123 -0.11 11.80 -1.35
CA ASP A 123 -1.29 12.68 -1.35
C ASP A 123 -2.44 12.07 -2.17
N TYR A 124 -2.15 11.49 -3.33
CA TYR A 124 -3.12 10.82 -4.18
C TYR A 124 -2.63 9.44 -4.63
N LEU A 125 -3.54 8.47 -4.61
CA LEU A 125 -3.32 7.16 -5.22
C LEU A 125 -4.07 7.11 -6.55
N LYS A 126 -3.34 7.04 -7.66
CA LYS A 126 -3.89 6.92 -9.01
C LYS A 126 -3.54 5.56 -9.59
N LEU A 127 -4.55 4.73 -9.79
CA LEU A 127 -4.41 3.42 -10.39
C LEU A 127 -5.07 3.45 -11.76
N GLU A 128 -4.27 3.39 -12.81
CA GLU A 128 -4.70 3.40 -14.22
C GLU A 128 -4.65 1.99 -14.81
N HIS A 129 -5.46 1.74 -15.84
CA HIS A 129 -5.59 0.42 -16.48
C HIS A 129 -4.25 -0.16 -16.94
N SER A 130 -3.31 0.70 -17.36
CA SER A 130 -1.97 0.28 -17.79
C SER A 130 -1.17 -0.42 -16.69
N PHE A 131 -1.43 -0.08 -15.43
CA PHE A 131 -0.70 -0.58 -14.26
C PHE A 131 -1.45 -1.68 -13.51
N CYS A 132 -2.74 -1.87 -13.80
CA CYS A 132 -3.63 -2.71 -13.00
C CYS A 132 -4.26 -3.82 -13.85
N LYS A 133 -3.43 -4.52 -14.64
CA LYS A 133 -3.89 -5.57 -15.58
C LYS A 133 -4.39 -6.84 -14.89
N LYS A 134 -3.91 -7.11 -13.66
CA LYS A 134 -4.33 -8.27 -12.84
C LYS A 134 -4.78 -7.91 -11.42
N LEU A 135 -4.82 -6.62 -11.06
CA LEU A 135 -5.11 -6.17 -9.71
C LEU A 135 -6.58 -6.43 -9.35
N LYS A 136 -6.81 -7.34 -8.40
CA LYS A 136 -8.14 -7.73 -7.91
C LYS A 136 -8.47 -7.14 -6.55
N TYR A 137 -7.44 -6.88 -5.74
CA TYR A 137 -7.61 -6.44 -4.37
C TYR A 137 -6.72 -5.23 -4.06
N LEU A 138 -7.33 -4.17 -3.53
CA LEU A 138 -6.66 -2.98 -3.04
C LEU A 138 -7.04 -2.74 -1.59
N LYS A 139 -6.03 -2.53 -0.75
CA LYS A 139 -6.19 -2.10 0.64
C LYS A 139 -5.40 -0.83 0.91
N VAL A 140 -6.06 0.17 1.47
CA VAL A 140 -5.43 1.43 1.91
C VAL A 140 -5.88 1.72 3.34
N ASN A 141 -4.93 1.71 4.26
CA ASN A 141 -5.21 1.77 5.69
C ASN A 141 -4.35 2.85 6.36
N LEU A 142 -4.97 3.80 7.05
CA LEU A 142 -4.34 4.83 7.89
C LEU A 142 -3.24 5.66 7.20
N CYS A 143 -3.26 5.78 5.87
CA CYS A 143 -2.38 6.69 5.13
C CYS A 143 -2.84 8.16 5.35
N ARG A 144 -2.37 8.80 6.42
CA ARG A 144 -2.93 10.07 6.95
C ARG A 144 -2.85 11.27 6.01
N GLN A 145 -1.86 11.29 5.12
CA GLN A 145 -1.65 12.38 4.15
C GLN A 145 -2.52 12.24 2.90
N LEU A 146 -3.11 11.06 2.69
CA LEU A 146 -3.92 10.78 1.50
C LEU A 146 -5.16 11.67 1.47
N LYS A 147 -5.36 12.34 0.34
CA LYS A 147 -6.47 13.25 0.03
C LYS A 147 -7.43 12.66 -0.99
N GLY A 148 -7.01 11.69 -1.79
CA GLY A 148 -7.89 11.06 -2.76
C GLY A 148 -7.36 9.78 -3.40
N ILE A 149 -8.29 8.95 -3.86
CA ILE A 149 -8.03 7.73 -4.61
C ILE A 149 -8.78 7.81 -5.95
N MET A 150 -8.05 7.65 -7.05
CA MET A 150 -8.59 7.54 -8.39
C MET A 150 -8.35 6.12 -8.89
N LEU A 151 -9.44 5.39 -9.12
CA LEU A 151 -9.41 4.01 -9.59
C LEU A 151 -9.95 3.95 -11.01
N LYS A 152 -9.06 3.74 -11.96
CA LYS A 152 -9.35 3.39 -13.34
C LYS A 152 -8.85 1.98 -13.56
N CYS A 153 -9.63 0.99 -13.14
CA CYS A 153 -9.24 -0.42 -13.16
C CYS A 153 -10.45 -1.32 -13.41
N ASN A 154 -10.46 -1.96 -14.58
CA ASN A 154 -11.61 -2.75 -15.04
C ASN A 154 -11.79 -4.10 -14.35
N ILE A 155 -10.84 -4.53 -13.52
CA ILE A 155 -10.84 -5.87 -12.95
C ILE A 155 -10.69 -5.88 -11.42
N LEU A 156 -10.60 -4.70 -10.80
CA LEU A 156 -10.54 -4.59 -9.35
C LEU A 156 -11.87 -5.08 -8.77
N GLU A 157 -11.83 -6.09 -7.92
CA GLU A 157 -13.02 -6.73 -7.35
C GLU A 157 -13.30 -6.23 -5.93
N THR A 158 -12.26 -5.89 -5.17
CA THR A 158 -12.36 -5.52 -3.76
C THR A 158 -11.51 -4.30 -3.41
N LEU A 159 -12.12 -3.38 -2.67
CA LEU A 159 -11.47 -2.21 -2.08
C LEU A 159 -11.71 -2.17 -0.57
N GLU A 160 -10.62 -2.18 0.20
CA GLU A 160 -10.63 -1.85 1.63
C GLU A 160 -10.03 -0.47 1.85
N TYR A 161 -10.77 0.39 2.53
CA TYR A 161 -10.33 1.72 2.92
C TYR A 161 -10.55 1.96 4.41
N VAL A 162 -9.49 2.32 5.13
CA VAL A 162 -9.57 2.79 6.51
C VAL A 162 -8.79 4.08 6.62
N GLY A 163 -9.40 5.16 7.08
CA GLY A 163 -8.68 6.43 7.22
C GLY A 163 -9.57 7.66 7.30
N ASN A 164 -8.97 8.81 6.97
CA ASN A 164 -9.62 10.11 6.99
C ASN A 164 -10.61 10.26 5.83
N LYS A 165 -11.39 11.35 5.83
CA LYS A 165 -12.20 11.73 4.68
C LYS A 165 -11.33 12.07 3.46
N ILE A 166 -11.62 11.45 2.32
CA ILE A 166 -10.90 11.65 1.05
C ILE A 166 -11.84 11.75 -0.15
N VAL A 167 -11.31 12.14 -1.31
CA VAL A 167 -12.06 12.13 -2.56
C VAL A 167 -11.85 10.78 -3.29
N PHE A 168 -12.94 10.06 -3.55
CA PHE A 168 -12.92 8.95 -4.50
C PHE A 168 -13.35 9.38 -5.90
N LEU A 169 -12.71 8.80 -6.90
CA LEU A 169 -13.08 8.83 -8.32
C LEU A 169 -13.03 7.41 -8.87
N PHE A 170 -14.17 6.87 -9.26
CA PHE A 170 -14.30 5.48 -9.70
C PHE A 170 -14.57 5.38 -11.21
N ASP A 171 -13.76 4.54 -11.84
CA ASP A 171 -13.95 3.91 -13.14
C ASP A 171 -13.47 2.45 -12.97
N ALA A 172 -14.26 1.72 -12.17
CA ALA A 172 -13.96 0.38 -11.69
C ALA A 172 -15.21 -0.51 -11.79
N PRO A 173 -15.65 -0.87 -13.02
CA PRO A 173 -16.92 -1.53 -13.25
C PRO A 173 -17.05 -2.95 -12.66
N MET A 174 -15.93 -3.60 -12.28
CA MET A 174 -15.95 -4.92 -11.65
C MET A 174 -15.81 -4.86 -10.12
N LEU A 175 -15.80 -3.66 -9.52
CA LEU A 175 -15.70 -3.51 -8.07
C LEU A 175 -16.99 -3.98 -7.40
N LYS A 176 -16.92 -5.13 -6.73
CA LYS A 176 -18.06 -5.82 -6.11
C LYS A 176 -18.11 -5.64 -4.60
N SER A 177 -16.95 -5.47 -3.97
CA SER A 177 -16.86 -5.40 -2.51
C SER A 177 -16.14 -4.12 -2.07
N PHE A 178 -16.79 -3.35 -1.20
CA PHE A 178 -16.20 -2.18 -0.56
C PHE A 178 -16.29 -2.31 0.96
N PHE A 179 -15.14 -2.19 1.63
CA PHE A 179 -15.04 -2.14 3.09
C PHE A 179 -14.46 -0.79 3.49
N GLY A 180 -15.27 0.04 4.15
CA GLY A 180 -14.88 1.37 4.60
C GLY A 180 -14.92 1.50 6.12
N ARG A 181 -13.81 1.86 6.76
CA ARG A 181 -13.83 2.32 8.16
C ARG A 181 -13.37 3.77 8.23
N VAL A 182 -14.24 4.64 8.72
CA VAL A 182 -13.89 6.06 8.88
C VAL A 182 -13.19 6.24 10.23
N SER A 183 -11.93 6.67 10.17
CA SER A 183 -11.13 7.03 11.33
C SER A 183 -11.12 8.56 11.46
N GLU A 184 -12.26 9.16 11.81
CA GLU A 184 -12.31 10.60 12.11
C GLU A 184 -11.86 10.86 13.55
N SER A 185 -10.98 11.85 13.74
CA SER A 185 -10.64 12.38 15.07
C SER A 185 -11.72 13.32 15.62
N VAL A 186 -12.75 13.64 14.82
CA VAL A 186 -13.82 14.59 15.14
C VAL A 186 -15.15 13.82 15.20
N PRO A 187 -16.02 14.07 16.19
CA PRO A 187 -17.30 13.37 16.28
C PRO A 187 -18.11 13.57 15.00
N CYS A 188 -18.49 12.44 14.39
CA CYS A 188 -19.31 12.35 13.20
C CYS A 188 -20.65 13.07 13.45
N HIS A 189 -20.85 14.25 12.85
CA HIS A 189 -22.15 14.97 12.89
C HIS A 189 -23.22 14.33 11.98
N GLY A 190 -23.18 13.01 11.78
CA GLY A 190 -24.29 12.24 11.21
C GLY A 190 -24.25 11.98 9.70
N GLU A 191 -23.19 12.35 8.97
CA GLU A 191 -23.06 12.02 7.54
C GLU A 191 -21.89 11.09 7.29
N ASN A 192 -22.18 9.80 7.08
CA ASN A 192 -21.19 8.85 6.57
C ASN A 192 -20.94 9.19 5.09
N TRP A 193 -19.99 10.09 4.83
CA TRP A 193 -19.68 10.63 3.50
C TRP A 193 -19.39 9.55 2.44
N LEU A 194 -19.02 8.34 2.87
CA LEU A 194 -18.87 7.16 2.01
C LEU A 194 -20.22 6.70 1.44
N VAL A 195 -21.29 6.67 2.25
CA VAL A 195 -22.60 6.10 1.86
C VAL A 195 -23.24 6.87 0.70
N CYS A 196 -23.27 8.20 0.79
CA CYS A 196 -23.96 9.04 -0.19
C CYS A 196 -23.30 8.98 -1.57
N LYS A 197 -21.98 8.74 -1.61
CA LYS A 197 -21.20 8.78 -2.85
C LYS A 197 -21.08 7.41 -3.52
N LEU A 198 -20.89 6.34 -2.74
CA LEU A 198 -20.69 4.99 -3.27
C LEU A 198 -21.93 4.44 -3.98
N SER A 199 -23.14 4.76 -3.50
CA SER A 199 -24.39 4.28 -4.11
C SER A 199 -24.61 4.79 -5.55
N THR A 200 -24.12 5.99 -5.86
CA THR A 200 -24.22 6.58 -7.20
C THR A 200 -23.03 6.20 -8.07
N ASP A 201 -21.81 6.20 -7.50
CA ASP A 201 -20.59 5.95 -8.25
C ASP A 201 -20.35 4.45 -8.55
N LEU A 202 -20.91 3.55 -7.73
CA LEU A 202 -20.70 2.11 -7.82
C LEU A 202 -22.02 1.32 -7.65
N PRO A 203 -22.99 1.48 -8.56
CA PRO A 203 -24.28 0.79 -8.47
C PRO A 203 -24.17 -0.75 -8.56
N GLN A 204 -23.02 -1.28 -9.00
CA GLN A 204 -22.75 -2.71 -9.13
C GLN A 204 -22.26 -3.40 -7.85
N LEU A 205 -22.05 -2.67 -6.75
CA LEU A 205 -21.54 -3.26 -5.50
C LEU A 205 -22.50 -4.35 -4.97
N GLU A 206 -21.93 -5.52 -4.69
CA GLU A 206 -22.63 -6.66 -4.09
C GLU A 206 -22.46 -6.66 -2.57
N ASN A 207 -21.28 -6.25 -2.08
CA ASN A 207 -20.94 -6.24 -0.67
C ASN A 207 -20.49 -4.84 -0.23
N LEU A 208 -21.18 -4.27 0.75
CA LEU A 208 -20.84 -2.99 1.34
C LEU A 208 -20.76 -3.12 2.86
N PHE A 209 -19.55 -2.94 3.40
CA PHE A 209 -19.30 -2.93 4.83
C PHE A 209 -18.79 -1.55 5.24
N LEU A 210 -19.53 -0.87 6.10
CA LEU A 210 -19.17 0.45 6.57
C LEU A 210 -19.15 0.46 8.09
N GLU A 211 -17.99 0.80 8.64
CA GLU A 211 -17.78 0.92 10.08
C GLU A 211 -17.48 2.38 10.43
N CYS A 212 -18.27 2.94 11.34
CA CYS A 212 -18.12 4.30 11.80
C CYS A 212 -17.69 4.27 13.27
N CYS A 213 -16.46 4.70 13.55
CA CYS A 213 -15.98 4.83 14.93
C CYS A 213 -16.45 6.17 15.52
N CYS A 214 -17.76 6.36 15.72
CA CYS A 214 -18.21 7.48 16.53
C CYS A 214 -17.93 7.16 18.00
N ILE A 215 -16.95 7.85 18.60
CA ILE A 215 -16.80 7.89 20.06
C ILE A 215 -17.99 8.71 20.57
N VAL A 216 -19.00 8.03 21.08
CA VAL A 216 -20.08 8.69 21.82
C VAL A 216 -19.48 9.19 23.14
N SER A 217 -19.09 10.46 23.20
CA SER A 217 -18.87 11.13 24.47
C SER A 217 -20.22 11.20 25.17
N VAL A 218 -20.46 10.28 26.12
CA VAL A 218 -21.61 10.34 27.02
C VAL A 218 -21.41 11.53 27.94
N TYR A 219 -21.99 12.67 27.60
CA TYR A 219 -22.14 13.76 28.57
C TYR A 219 -23.19 13.32 29.60
N THR A 220 -22.72 13.04 30.81
CA THR A 220 -23.62 12.86 31.96
C THR A 220 -24.00 14.28 32.42
N LEU A 221 -25.30 14.60 32.38
CA LEU A 221 -25.86 15.80 33.00
C LEU A 221 -25.77 15.71 34.52
#